data_AF-A0A7C1J8A3-F1
#
_entry.id   AF-A0A7C1J8A3-F1
#
_cell.length_a   1.000
_cell.length_b   1.000
_cell.length_c   1.000
_cell.angle_alpha   90.00
_cell.angle_beta   90.00
_cell.angle_gamma   90.00
#
_symmetry.space_group_name_H-M   'P 1'
#
loop_
_entity.id
_entity.type
_entity.pdbx_description
1 polymer ?
#
loop_
_entity_poly.entity_id
_entity_poly.type
_entity_poly.pdbx_seq_one_letter_code
_entity_poly.pdbx_strand_id
1 'polypeptide(L)'
;MIFNNPRETVRVLWTTFRLRCPNCGIGRTFRGLFKVNTHCDHCGVRFEREGGESVGGMYINLSVAEVTTMGGFFLVHALFKPPFEPHLVFWIAYNILFIVWFYNRSRSMWMGITYLTGGVMRDEQRDPGDEVMTEVDYQQKR
;
A
#
# COMPACT_ATOMS: atom_id res chain seq x y z
N MET A 1 -7.40 -17.55 9.60
CA MET A 1 -6.36 -17.16 10.58
C MET A 1 -5.00 -17.50 9.99
N ILE A 2 -4.25 -16.53 9.46
CA ILE A 2 -3.02 -16.77 8.65
C ILE A 2 -1.75 -16.20 9.34
N PHE A 3 -1.82 -15.80 10.62
CA PHE A 3 -0.66 -15.25 11.35
C PHE A 3 0.24 -16.33 11.99
N ASN A 4 0.58 -17.40 11.27
CA ASN A 4 1.28 -18.53 11.93
C ASN A 4 2.81 -18.48 11.85
N ASN A 5 3.42 -17.54 11.10
CA ASN A 5 4.89 -17.47 11.00
C ASN A 5 5.44 -16.03 11.03
N PRO A 6 6.03 -15.57 12.16
CA PRO A 6 6.57 -14.22 12.27
C PRO A 6 7.72 -13.95 11.27
N ARG A 7 8.44 -14.99 10.82
CA ARG A 7 9.51 -14.85 9.82
C ARG A 7 8.97 -14.45 8.46
N GLU A 8 7.79 -14.93 8.10
CA GLU A 8 7.16 -14.62 6.82
C GLU A 8 6.64 -13.18 6.80
N THR A 9 6.00 -12.74 7.89
CA THR A 9 5.57 -11.34 8.06
C THR A 9 6.75 -10.37 7.94
N VAL A 10 7.85 -10.62 8.64
CA VAL A 10 9.05 -9.78 8.56
C VAL A 10 9.62 -9.75 7.14
N ARG A 11 9.65 -10.90 6.46
CA ARG A 11 10.09 -10.98 5.06
C ARG A 11 9.20 -10.15 4.13
N VAL A 12 7.88 -10.27 4.26
CA VAL A 12 6.90 -9.53 3.44
C VAL A 12 7.00 -8.03 3.68
N LEU A 13 7.10 -7.60 4.94
CA LEU A 13 7.32 -6.19 5.28
C LEU A 13 8.62 -5.66 4.68
N TRP A 14 9.70 -6.46 4.72
CA TRP A 14 10.99 -6.06 4.16
C TRP A 14 10.99 -6.00 2.62
N THR A 15 10.37 -6.97 1.94
CA THR A 15 10.29 -6.98 0.47
C THR A 15 9.41 -5.85 -0.05
N THR A 16 8.28 -5.60 0.59
CA THR A 16 7.38 -4.49 0.22
C THR A 16 7.98 -3.12 0.53
N PHE A 17 8.73 -2.98 1.63
CA PHE A 17 9.51 -1.76 1.88
C PHE A 17 10.55 -1.48 0.77
N ARG A 18 11.07 -2.54 0.16
CA ARG A 18 11.99 -2.49 -1.00
C ARG A 18 11.29 -2.39 -2.36
N LEU A 19 9.96 -2.16 -2.39
CA LEU A 19 9.17 -2.07 -3.62
C LEU A 19 9.23 -3.35 -4.49
N ARG A 20 9.37 -4.50 -3.84
CA ARG A 20 9.38 -5.82 -4.48
C ARG A 20 8.10 -6.59 -4.19
N CYS A 21 7.81 -7.55 -5.04
CA CYS A 21 6.68 -8.45 -4.92
C CYS A 21 6.72 -9.19 -3.56
N PRO A 22 5.65 -9.18 -2.75
CA PRO A 22 5.61 -9.87 -1.46
C PRO A 22 5.70 -11.39 -1.62
N ASN A 23 5.16 -11.93 -2.72
CA ASN A 23 5.14 -13.37 -3.01
C ASN A 23 6.53 -13.89 -3.45
N CYS A 24 7.09 -13.37 -4.55
CA CYS A 24 8.38 -13.88 -5.08
C CYS A 24 9.62 -13.17 -4.52
N GLY A 25 9.50 -11.95 -3.99
CA GLY A 25 10.63 -11.16 -3.48
C GLY A 25 11.61 -10.63 -4.54
N ILE A 26 11.36 -10.91 -5.83
CA ILE A 26 12.25 -10.58 -6.96
C ILE A 26 11.64 -9.52 -7.87
N GLY A 27 10.38 -9.72 -8.28
CA GLY A 27 9.70 -8.83 -9.22
C GLY A 27 9.49 -7.42 -8.67
N ARG A 28 9.58 -6.41 -9.54
CA ARG A 28 9.34 -5.01 -9.17
C ARG A 28 7.85 -4.72 -9.23
N THR A 29 7.33 -4.19 -8.13
CA THR A 29 5.91 -3.82 -8.04
C THR A 29 5.59 -2.54 -8.82
N PHE A 30 6.61 -1.68 -8.98
CA PHE A 30 6.51 -0.41 -9.68
C PHE A 30 7.49 -0.33 -10.86
N ARG A 31 7.01 0.21 -11.98
CA ARG A 31 7.83 0.58 -13.16
C ARG A 31 8.21 2.07 -13.19
N GLY A 32 7.87 2.84 -12.16
CA GLY A 32 8.18 4.27 -12.02
C GLY A 32 7.65 4.88 -10.72
N LEU A 33 7.56 6.21 -10.64
CA LEU A 33 7.07 6.93 -9.45
C LEU A 33 5.55 6.91 -9.26
N PHE A 34 4.76 6.49 -10.25
CA PHE A 34 3.30 6.44 -10.15
C PHE A 34 2.67 5.26 -10.89
N LYS A 35 3.49 4.42 -11.53
CA LYS A 35 3.02 3.35 -12.42
C LYS A 35 3.22 2.00 -11.75
N VAL A 36 2.15 1.48 -11.17
CA VAL A 36 2.06 0.12 -10.64
C VAL A 36 1.92 -0.85 -11.80
N ASN A 37 2.65 -1.97 -11.73
CA ASN A 37 2.42 -3.08 -12.65
C ASN A 37 1.15 -3.81 -12.24
N THR A 38 0.31 -4.19 -13.18
CA THR A 38 -0.88 -5.01 -12.89
C THR A 38 -0.50 -6.44 -12.50
N HIS A 39 0.62 -6.94 -13.03
CA HIS A 39 1.14 -8.28 -12.77
C HIS A 39 2.63 -8.25 -12.46
N CYS A 40 3.10 -9.22 -11.69
CA CYS A 40 4.52 -9.41 -11.44
C CYS A 40 5.23 -10.05 -12.64
N ASP A 41 6.26 -9.40 -13.18
CA ASP A 41 7.07 -9.90 -14.31
C ASP A 41 7.73 -11.29 -14.06
N HIS A 42 7.94 -11.69 -12.80
CA HIS A 42 8.59 -12.97 -12.45
C HIS A 42 7.63 -14.10 -12.05
N CYS A 43 6.61 -13.85 -11.23
CA CYS A 43 5.71 -14.89 -10.74
C CYS A 43 4.27 -14.78 -11.26
N GLY A 44 3.96 -13.77 -12.07
CA GLY A 44 2.65 -13.58 -12.67
C GLY A 44 1.54 -13.18 -11.71
N VAL A 45 1.82 -12.98 -10.41
CA VAL A 45 0.78 -12.58 -9.44
C VAL A 45 0.17 -11.24 -9.83
N ARG A 46 -1.16 -11.16 -9.81
CA ARG A 46 -1.92 -9.92 -9.99
C ARG A 46 -1.80 -9.06 -8.75
N PHE A 47 -1.36 -7.82 -8.92
CA PHE A 47 -1.21 -6.86 -7.82
C PHE A 47 -2.52 -6.10 -7.52
N GLU A 48 -3.43 -6.03 -8.49
CA GLU A 48 -4.71 -5.33 -8.39
C GLU A 48 -5.74 -6.16 -9.17
N ARG A 49 -6.71 -6.79 -8.48
CA ARG A 49 -7.78 -7.61 -9.08
C ARG A 49 -9.03 -6.78 -9.33
N GLU A 50 -9.36 -5.86 -8.41
CA GLU A 50 -10.48 -4.93 -8.51
C GLU A 50 -10.01 -3.47 -8.41
N GLY A 51 -10.60 -2.59 -9.23
CA GLY A 51 -10.30 -1.16 -9.19
C GLY A 51 -10.77 -0.56 -7.87
N GLY A 52 -9.85 -0.27 -6.96
CA GLY A 52 -10.15 0.28 -5.63
C GLY A 52 -9.40 -0.38 -4.48
N GLU A 53 -8.74 -1.52 -4.71
CA GLU A 53 -7.95 -2.19 -3.67
C GLU A 53 -6.76 -1.36 -3.16
N SER A 54 -6.33 -0.33 -3.90
CA SER A 54 -5.26 0.59 -3.51
C SER A 54 -5.70 1.72 -2.56
N VAL A 55 -6.98 1.79 -2.18
CA VAL A 55 -7.53 2.81 -1.28
C VAL A 55 -6.88 2.76 0.11
N GLY A 56 -6.59 1.58 0.64
CA GLY A 56 -5.90 1.48 1.95
C GLY A 56 -4.48 2.06 1.94
N GLY A 57 -3.77 1.93 0.82
CA GLY A 57 -2.48 2.58 0.61
C GLY A 57 -2.58 4.10 0.55
N MET A 58 -3.69 4.65 0.03
CA MET A 58 -3.95 6.08 0.07
C MET A 58 -4.19 6.57 1.51
N TYR A 59 -4.99 5.84 2.29
CA TYR A 59 -5.23 6.17 3.69
C TYR A 59 -3.94 6.18 4.52
N ILE A 60 -3.08 5.17 4.38
CA ILE A 60 -1.79 5.14 5.08
C ILE A 60 -0.93 6.36 4.70
N ASN A 61 -0.91 6.77 3.44
CA ASN A 61 -0.13 7.93 3.00
C ASN A 61 -0.65 9.20 3.67
N LEU A 62 -1.96 9.43 3.58
CA LEU A 62 -2.60 10.60 4.14
C LEU A 62 -2.42 10.67 5.66
N SER A 63 -2.66 9.57 6.38
CA SER A 63 -2.51 9.53 7.84
C SER A 63 -1.07 9.84 8.27
N VAL A 64 -0.06 9.27 7.61
CA VAL A 64 1.35 9.55 7.95
C VAL A 64 1.72 10.99 7.61
N ALA A 65 1.27 11.51 6.47
CA ALA A 65 1.51 12.89 6.07
C ALA A 65 0.90 13.89 7.07
N GLU A 66 -0.34 13.67 7.50
CA GLU A 66 -1.02 14.53 8.47
C GLU A 66 -0.36 14.47 9.85
N VAL A 67 -0.08 13.27 10.38
CA VAL A 67 0.57 13.13 11.69
C VAL A 67 1.93 13.83 11.69
N THR A 68 2.71 13.66 10.62
CA THR A 68 4.05 14.26 10.51
C THR A 68 3.98 15.77 10.34
N THR A 69 3.06 16.26 9.50
CA THR A 69 2.87 17.69 9.25
C THR A 69 2.35 18.39 10.50
N MET A 70 1.31 17.85 11.14
CA MET A 70 0.69 18.45 12.32
C MET A 70 1.64 18.39 13.51
N GLY A 71 2.23 17.22 13.80
CA GLY A 71 3.19 17.06 14.88
C GLY A 71 4.43 17.94 14.70
N GLY A 72 4.96 17.99 13.48
CA GLY A 72 6.11 18.83 13.15
C GLY A 72 5.79 20.32 13.23
N PHE A 73 4.62 20.75 12.72
CA PHE A 73 4.18 22.14 12.79
C PHE A 73 4.11 22.65 14.23
N PHE A 74 3.42 21.91 15.11
CA PHE A 74 3.30 22.30 16.51
C PHE A 74 4.64 22.26 17.25
N LEU A 75 5.48 21.27 16.96
CA LEU A 75 6.82 21.16 17.56
C LEU A 75 7.70 22.34 17.18
N VAL A 76 7.78 22.68 15.89
CA VAL A 76 8.59 23.81 15.41
C VAL A 76 8.03 25.13 15.92
N HIS A 77 6.70 25.27 15.97
CA HIS A 77 6.07 26.47 16.52
C HIS A 77 6.39 26.66 18.01
N ALA A 78 6.32 25.59 18.80
CA ALA A 78 6.60 25.62 20.24
C ALA A 78 8.07 25.96 20.54
N LEU A 79 9.01 25.45 19.74
CA LEU A 79 10.45 25.62 19.97
C LEU A 79 11.00 26.93 19.45
N PHE A 80 10.61 27.35 18.24
CA PHE A 80 11.27 28.45 17.51
C PHE A 80 10.39 29.69 17.35
N LYS A 81 9.09 29.62 17.65
CA LYS A 81 8.10 30.70 17.46
C LYS A 81 8.31 31.49 16.14
N PRO A 82 8.42 30.80 14.99
CA PRO A 82 8.69 31.45 13.72
C PRO A 82 7.51 32.35 13.29
N PRO A 83 7.78 33.34 12.42
CA PRO A 83 6.71 34.10 11.78
C PRO A 83 5.74 33.18 11.02
N PHE A 84 4.44 33.47 11.13
CA PHE A 84 3.36 32.56 10.70
C PHE A 84 3.35 32.30 9.18
N GLU A 85 3.56 33.35 8.38
CA GLU A 85 3.54 33.30 6.91
C GLU A 85 4.53 32.28 6.31
N PRO A 86 5.86 32.40 6.52
CA PRO A 86 6.82 31.45 5.96
C PRO A 86 6.72 30.06 6.60
N HIS A 87 6.28 29.99 7.86
CA HIS A 87 6.08 28.72 8.54
C HIS A 87 4.99 27.89 7.87
N LEU A 88 3.84 28.50 7.53
CA LEU A 88 2.78 27.82 6.79
C LEU A 88 3.23 27.38 5.40
N VAL A 89 3.87 28.26 4.64
CA VAL A 89 4.32 27.94 3.27
C VAL A 89 5.28 26.75 3.27
N PHE A 90 6.21 26.71 4.23
CA PHE A 90 7.13 25.58 4.39
C PHE A 90 6.39 24.26 4.63
N TRP A 91 5.42 24.23 5.55
CA TRP A 91 4.69 23.00 5.87
C TRP A 91 3.75 22.55 4.75
N ILE A 92 3.15 23.48 4.01
CA ILE A 92 2.36 23.16 2.82
C ILE A 92 3.25 22.52 1.74
N ALA A 93 4.40 23.13 1.45
CA ALA A 93 5.35 22.59 0.48
C ALA A 93 5.87 21.22 0.91
N TYR A 94 6.21 21.07 2.20
CA TYR A 94 6.63 19.80 2.79
C TYR A 94 5.55 18.72 2.62
N ASN A 95 4.30 19.03 2.94
CA ASN A 95 3.20 18.07 2.88
C ASN A 95 2.98 17.55 1.45
N ILE A 96 2.97 18.43 0.45
CA ILE A 96 2.82 18.06 -0.96
C ILE A 96 3.99 17.15 -1.40
N LEU A 97 5.23 17.55 -1.10
CA LEU A 97 6.41 16.77 -1.46
C LEU A 97 6.43 15.41 -0.77
N PHE A 98 6.03 15.37 0.51
CA PHE A 98 5.98 14.15 1.29
C PHE A 98 4.93 13.18 0.75
N ILE A 99 3.70 13.64 0.46
CA ILE A 99 2.63 12.81 -0.09
C ILE A 99 3.07 12.19 -1.42
N VAL A 100 3.66 13.00 -2.31
CA VAL A 100 4.15 12.55 -3.62
C VAL A 100 5.25 11.51 -3.46
N TRP A 101 6.22 11.76 -2.59
CA TRP A 101 7.35 10.86 -2.37
C TRP A 101 6.92 9.56 -1.67
N PHE A 102 6.03 9.65 -0.69
CA PHE A 102 5.62 8.53 0.16
C PHE A 102 4.53 7.65 -0.48
N TYR A 103 3.83 8.16 -1.50
CA TYR A 103 2.76 7.44 -2.21
C TYR A 103 3.16 6.01 -2.62
N ASN A 104 4.32 5.83 -3.24
CA ASN A 104 4.78 4.51 -3.68
C ASN A 104 5.07 3.57 -2.52
N ARG A 105 5.65 4.10 -1.43
CA ARG A 105 5.96 3.31 -0.23
C ARG A 105 4.69 2.84 0.44
N SER A 106 3.74 3.73 0.59
CA SER A 106 2.45 3.45 1.21
C SER A 106 1.65 2.39 0.45
N ARG A 107 1.55 2.53 -0.89
CA ARG A 107 0.86 1.54 -1.73
C ARG A 107 1.56 0.17 -1.72
N SER A 108 2.89 0.15 -1.66
CA SER A 108 3.67 -1.09 -1.54
C SER A 108 3.46 -1.79 -0.19
N MET A 109 3.43 -1.03 0.91
CA MET A 109 3.12 -1.56 2.24
C MET A 109 1.70 -2.15 2.28
N TRP A 110 0.72 -1.45 1.72
CA TRP A 110 -0.65 -1.94 1.65
C TRP A 110 -0.75 -3.26 0.88
N MET A 111 -0.05 -3.41 -0.26
CA MET A 111 0.00 -4.69 -0.97
C MET A 111 0.60 -5.84 -0.13
N GLY A 112 1.53 -5.55 0.77
CA GLY A 112 2.03 -6.53 1.74
C GLY A 112 0.98 -6.94 2.76
N ILE A 113 0.20 -5.96 3.26
CA ILE A 113 -0.91 -6.22 4.18
C ILE A 113 -1.98 -7.06 3.47
N THR A 114 -2.39 -6.69 2.26
CA THR A 114 -3.38 -7.43 1.47
C THR A 114 -2.89 -8.85 1.15
N TYR A 115 -1.60 -9.04 0.92
CA TYR A 115 -1.01 -10.38 0.77
C TYR A 115 -1.13 -11.19 2.07
N LEU A 116 -0.83 -10.61 3.22
CA LEU A 116 -0.94 -11.28 4.52
C LEU A 116 -2.39 -11.57 4.93
N THR A 117 -3.35 -10.74 4.52
CA THR A 117 -4.78 -11.02 4.72
C THR A 117 -5.35 -12.00 3.68
N GLY A 118 -4.56 -12.45 2.70
CA GLY A 118 -4.94 -13.43 1.69
C GLY A 118 -5.67 -12.86 0.47
N GLY A 119 -5.76 -11.53 0.32
CA GLY A 119 -6.38 -10.89 -0.85
C GLY A 119 -5.54 -10.98 -2.12
N VAL A 120 -4.21 -11.08 -2.00
CA VAL A 120 -3.29 -11.22 -3.14
C VAL A 120 -2.87 -12.68 -3.30
N MET A 121 -3.71 -13.49 -3.94
CA MET A 121 -3.39 -14.87 -4.32
C MET A 121 -3.09 -14.97 -5.82
N ARG A 122 -2.29 -15.96 -6.22
CA ARG A 122 -2.11 -16.30 -7.64
C ARG A 122 -3.44 -16.85 -8.15
N ASP A 123 -3.83 -16.51 -9.37
CA ASP A 123 -5.07 -17.04 -9.98
C ASP A 123 -5.08 -18.58 -10.00
N GLU A 124 -3.90 -19.21 -10.06
CA GLU A 124 -3.69 -20.67 -9.99
C GLU A 124 -4.02 -21.31 -8.62
N GLN A 125 -4.13 -20.52 -7.55
CA GLN A 125 -4.47 -20.97 -6.19
C GLN A 125 -5.91 -20.66 -5.79
N ARG A 126 -6.74 -20.19 -6.73
CA ARG A 126 -8.19 -20.11 -6.54
C ARG A 126 -8.74 -21.54 -6.51
N ASP A 127 -9.23 -21.97 -5.34
CA ASP A 127 -9.89 -23.26 -5.20
C ASP A 127 -11.14 -23.26 -6.11
N PRO A 128 -11.34 -24.26 -6.99
CA PRO A 128 -12.47 -24.28 -7.93
C PRO A 128 -13.85 -24.07 -7.26
N GLY A 129 -13.95 -24.37 -5.96
CA GLY A 129 -15.16 -24.16 -5.16
C GLY A 129 -15.60 -22.69 -5.03
N ASP A 130 -14.68 -21.73 -5.06
CA ASP A 130 -15.00 -20.30 -4.89
C ASP A 130 -15.67 -19.69 -6.14
N GLU A 131 -15.28 -20.17 -7.33
CA GLU A 131 -15.85 -19.76 -8.61
C GLU A 131 -17.24 -20.36 -8.81
N VAL A 132 -17.42 -21.63 -8.43
CA VAL A 132 -18.74 -22.29 -8.42
C VAL A 132 -19.70 -21.58 -7.46
N MET A 133 -19.24 -21.16 -6.28
CA MET A 133 -20.09 -20.45 -5.31
C MET A 133 -20.52 -19.06 -5.80
N THR A 134 -19.62 -18.31 -6.46
CA THR A 134 -19.95 -17.00 -7.02
C THR A 134 -20.88 -17.10 -8.23
N GLU A 135 -20.71 -18.12 -9.07
CA GLU A 135 -21.58 -18.35 -10.23
C GLU A 135 -22.97 -18.84 -9.81
N VAL A 136 -23.06 -19.69 -8.78
CA VAL A 136 -24.33 -20.11 -8.15
C VAL A 136 -25.05 -18.90 -7.52
N ASP A 137 -24.36 -18.07 -6.75
CA ASP A 137 -24.96 -16.89 -6.10
C ASP A 137 -25.41 -15.85 -7.14
N TYR A 138 -24.73 -15.76 -8.29
CA TYR A 138 -25.13 -14.93 -9.42
C TYR A 138 -26.39 -15.47 -10.13
N GLN A 139 -26.47 -16.79 -10.37
CA GLN A 139 -27.64 -17.41 -11.00
C GLN A 139 -28.87 -17.38 -10.08
N GLN A 140 -28.69 -17.47 -8.76
CA GLN A 140 -29.78 -17.42 -7.78
C GLN A 140 -30.40 -16.01 -7.63
N LYS A 141 -29.69 -14.98 -8.09
CA LYS A 141 -30.14 -13.57 -8.05
C LYS A 141 -30.83 -13.11 -9.34
N ARG A 142 -30.97 -13.98 -10.33
CA ARG A 142 -31.73 -13.78 -11.58
C ARG A 142 -33.10 -14.43 -11.49
#